data_AF-A0A524HV19-F1
#
_entry.id   AF-A0A524HV19-F1
#
_cell.length_a   1.000
_cell.length_b   1.000
_cell.length_c   1.000
_cell.angle_alpha   90.00
_cell.angle_beta   90.00
_cell.angle_gamma   90.00
#
_symmetry.space_group_name_H-M   'P 1'
#
loop_
_entity.id
_entity.type
_entity.pdbx_description
1 polymer ?
#
loop_
_entity_poly.entity_id
_entity_poly.type
_entity_poly.pdbx_seq_one_letter_code
_entity_poly.pdbx_strand_id
1 'polypeptide(L)' 'MDEKELKELLLRENAEFRRAHDDHGDCERALDAIRAKTHLSVAEIDEERELKKKKLALKDRMYRLMSDHLRTR' A
#
# COMPACT_ATOMS: atom_id res chain seq x y z
N MET A 1 -6.92 0.74 -21.21
CA MET A 1 -5.85 0.91 -20.22
C MET A 1 -6.05 -0.18 -19.20
N ASP A 2 -5.32 -1.27 -19.34
CA ASP A 2 -5.31 -2.31 -18.33
C ASP A 2 -4.78 -1.72 -17.01
N GLU A 3 -5.37 -2.14 -15.88
CA GLU A 3 -4.97 -1.67 -14.55
C GLU A 3 -3.47 -1.91 -14.27
N LYS A 4 -2.92 -2.95 -14.91
CA LYS A 4 -1.49 -3.26 -14.93
C LYS A 4 -0.66 -2.20 -15.65
N GLU A 5 -1.05 -1.80 -16.86
CA GLU A 5 -0.34 -0.76 -17.61
C GLU A 5 -0.38 0.58 -16.87
N LEU A 6 -1.52 0.95 -16.30
CA LEU A 6 -1.63 2.18 -15.52
C LEU A 6 -0.74 2.13 -14.28
N LYS A 7 -0.67 0.97 -13.60
CA LYS A 7 0.26 0.75 -12.48
C LYS A 7 1.72 0.86 -12.91
N GLU A 8 2.12 0.22 -14.00
CA GLU A 8 3.51 0.29 -14.48
C GLU A 8 3.89 1.70 -14.92
N LEU A 9 2.98 2.41 -15.60
CA LEU A 9 3.16 3.79 -15.98
C LEU A 9 3.31 4.68 -14.75
N LEU A 10 2.41 4.58 -13.76
CA LEU A 10 2.48 5.36 -12.52
C LEU A 10 3.70 4.99 -11.68
N LEU A 11 4.11 3.72 -11.63
CA LEU A 11 5.37 3.34 -11.00
C LEU A 11 6.55 4.07 -11.65
N ARG A 12 6.52 4.23 -12.98
CA ARG A 12 7.61 4.84 -13.75
C ARG A 12 7.61 6.36 -13.70
N GLU A 13 6.44 6.98 -13.87
CA GLU A 13 6.25 8.43 -13.97
C GLU A 13 5.98 9.11 -12.62
N ASN A 14 5.44 8.38 -11.64
CA ASN A 14 5.02 8.94 -10.36
C ASN A 14 5.81 8.36 -9.19
N ALA A 15 6.77 9.14 -8.70
CA ALA A 15 7.61 8.76 -7.56
C ALA A 15 6.81 8.56 -6.26
N GLU A 16 5.69 9.28 -6.06
CA GLU A 16 4.82 9.06 -4.92
C GLU A 16 4.08 7.73 -5.01
N PHE A 17 3.64 7.33 -6.20
CA PHE A 17 3.00 6.02 -6.41
C PHE A 17 3.98 4.90 -6.10
N ARG A 18 5.23 5.03 -6.53
CA ARG A 18 6.29 4.07 -6.24
C ARG A 18 6.56 3.95 -4.75
N ARG A 19 6.66 5.07 -4.02
CA ARG A 19 6.78 5.06 -2.56
C ARG A 19 5.59 4.39 -1.89
N ALA A 20 4.37 4.74 -2.31
CA ALA A 20 3.16 4.15 -1.72
C ALA A 20 3.09 2.64 -1.97
N HIS A 21 3.55 2.17 -3.13
CA HIS A 21 3.64 0.76 -3.46
C HIS A 21 4.69 0.02 -2.61
N ASP A 22 5.89 0.60 -2.44
CA ASP A 22 6.93 0.03 -1.58
C ASP A 22 6.47 -0.03 -0.12
N ASP A 23 5.93 1.07 0.41
CA ASP A 23 5.37 1.16 1.77
C ASP A 23 4.23 0.14 1.96
N HIS A 24 3.42 -0.12 0.93
CA HIS A 24 2.36 -1.12 0.99
C HIS A 24 2.94 -2.54 1.09
N GLY A 25 4.01 -2.82 0.34
CA GLY A 25 4.76 -4.07 0.43
C GLY A 25 5.42 -4.25 1.80
N ASP A 26 5.98 -3.19 2.38
CA ASP A 26 6.50 -3.20 3.75
C ASP A 26 5.41 -3.47 4.77
N CYS A 27 4.23 -2.85 4.62
CA CYS A 27 3.09 -3.12 5.48
C CYS A 27 2.64 -4.58 5.39
N GLU A 28 2.65 -5.19 4.19
CA GLU A 28 2.37 -6.61 4.03
C GLU A 28 3.40 -7.49 4.69
N ARG A 29 4.70 -7.22 4.51
CA ARG A 29 5.77 -7.99 5.17
C ARG A 29 5.65 -7.92 6.69
N ALA A 30 5.39 -6.74 7.23
CA ALA A 30 5.20 -6.56 8.67
C ALA A 30 3.96 -7.30 9.18
N LEU A 31 2.84 -7.22 8.45
CA LEU A 31 1.63 -7.99 8.77
C LEU A 31 1.87 -9.49 8.70
N ASP A 32 2.62 -9.98 7.72
CA ASP A 32 2.92 -11.40 7.56
C ASP A 32 3.80 -11.90 8.71
N ALA A 33 4.82 -11.12 9.09
CA ALA A 33 5.67 -11.42 10.24
C ALA A 33 4.88 -11.48 11.57
N ILE A 34 3.89 -10.59 11.73
CA ILE A 34 2.96 -10.61 12.86
C ILE A 34 2.07 -11.85 12.78
N ARG A 35 1.38 -12.09 11.66
CA ARG A 35 0.47 -13.24 11.47
C ARG A 35 1.18 -14.59 11.55
N ALA A 36 2.47 -14.66 11.23
CA ALA A 36 3.29 -15.86 11.38
C ALA A 36 3.50 -16.24 12.85
N LYS A 37 3.35 -15.30 13.79
CA LYS A 37 3.39 -15.59 15.22
C LYS A 37 2.04 -16.13 15.69
N THR A 38 2.06 -17.29 16.32
CA THR A 38 0.84 -17.96 16.84
C THR A 38 0.26 -17.25 18.06
N HIS A 39 1.07 -16.51 18.81
CA HIS A 39 0.64 -15.70 19.94
C HIS A 39 1.07 -14.25 19.74
N LEU A 40 0.08 -13.43 19.40
CA LEU A 40 0.24 -11.99 19.28
C LEU A 40 0.14 -11.33 20.64
N SER A 41 1.12 -10.53 20.99
CA SER A 41 1.02 -9.64 22.15
C SER A 41 0.06 -8.47 21.85
N VAL A 42 -0.47 -7.81 22.88
CA VAL A 42 -1.38 -6.66 22.71
C VAL A 42 -0.76 -5.58 21.82
N ALA A 43 0.54 -5.32 21.99
CA ALA A 43 1.28 -4.41 21.14
C ALA A 43 1.27 -4.81 19.66
N GLU A 44 1.38 -6.11 19.36
CA GLU A 44 1.38 -6.63 17.99
C GLU A 44 -0.01 -6.62 17.36
N ILE A 45 -1.07 -6.78 18.17
CA ILE A 45 -2.46 -6.63 17.71
C ILE A 45 -2.76 -5.18 17.34
N ASP A 46 -2.30 -4.23 18.16
CA ASP A 46 -2.40 -2.80 17.83
C ASP A 46 -1.55 -2.45 16.61
N GLU A 47 -0.35 -3.01 16.48
CA GLU A 47 0.50 -2.83 15.30
C GLU A 47 -0.15 -3.43 14.04
N GLU A 48 -0.78 -4.61 14.12
CA GLU A 48 -1.55 -5.19 13.02
C GLU A 48 -2.69 -4.26 12.55
N ARG A 49 -3.40 -3.64 13.51
CA ARG A 49 -4.48 -2.69 13.22
C ARG A 49 -3.94 -1.42 12.56
N GLU A 50 -2.85 -0.87 13.08
CA GLU A 50 -2.21 0.30 12.50
C GLU A 50 -1.64 0.01 11.11
N LEU A 51 -1.05 -1.16 10.89
CA LEU A 51 -0.59 -1.62 9.58
C LEU A 51 -1.75 -1.78 8.59
N LYS A 52 -2.89 -2.35 9.01
CA LYS A 52 -4.10 -2.42 8.18
C LYS A 52 -4.61 -1.03 7.79
N LYS A 53 -4.61 -0.07 8.72
CA LYS A 53 -4.98 1.32 8.42
C LYS A 53 -4.00 1.98 7.45
N LYS A 54 -2.69 1.82 7.68
CA LYS A 54 -1.65 2.32 6.77
C LYS A 54 -1.82 1.71 5.39
N LYS A 55 -2.02 0.40 5.28
CA LYS A 55 -2.27 -0.31 4.02
C LYS A 55 -3.49 0.27 3.29
N LEU A 56 -4.58 0.57 4.01
CA LEU A 56 -5.77 1.21 3.44
C LEU A 56 -5.46 2.64 2.95
N ALA A 57 -4.77 3.44 3.76
CA ALA A 57 -4.38 4.81 3.40
C ALA A 57 -3.44 4.85 2.19
N LEU A 58 -2.51 3.88 2.08
CA LEU A 58 -1.61 3.72 0.94
C LEU A 58 -2.39 3.34 -0.32
N LYS A 59 -3.34 2.41 -0.19
CA LYS A 59 -4.25 2.06 -1.30
C LYS A 59 -5.07 3.26 -1.76
N ASP A 60 -5.64 4.04 -0.83
CA ASP A 60 -6.39 5.26 -1.15
C ASP A 60 -5.49 6.30 -1.83
N ARG A 61 -4.24 6.45 -1.38
CA ARG A 61 -3.26 7.33 -2.01
C ARG A 61 -2.94 6.89 -3.43
N MET A 62 -2.70 5.59 -3.64
CA MET A 62 -2.49 5.01 -4.98
C MET A 62 -3.70 5.26 -5.89
N TYR A 63 -4.93 5.05 -5.38
CA TYR A 63 -6.16 5.26 -6.14
C TYR A 63 -6.37 6.73 -6.51
N ARG A 64 -5.99 7.64 -5.61
CA ARG A 64 -6.04 9.09 -5.85
C ARG A 64 -5.07 9.50 -6.95
N LEU A 65 -3.84 8.97 -6.93
CA LEU A 65 -2.84 9.20 -7.99
C LEU A 65 -3.30 8.63 -9.33
N MET A 66 -3.89 7.43 -9.34
CA MET A 66 -4.50 6.85 -10.54
C MET A 66 -5.61 7.75 -11.09
N SER A 67 -6.53 8.18 -10.22
CA SER A 67 -7.65 9.05 -10.59
C SER A 67 -7.18 10.41 -11.11
N ASP A 68 -6.15 10.99 -10.49
CA ASP A 68 -5.57 12.27 -10.92
C ASP A 68 -4.90 12.14 -12.29
N HIS A 69 -4.18 11.04 -12.53
CA HIS A 69 -3.58 10.74 -13.84
C HIS A 69 -4.64 10.51 -14.92
N LEU A 70 -5.72 9.78 -14.61
CA LEU A 70 -6.88 9.60 -15.50
C LEU A 70 -7.60 10.92 -15.83
N ARG A 71 -7.61 11.87 -14.88
CA ARG A 71 -8.25 13.19 -15.08
C ARG A 71 -7.38 14.16 -15.87
N THR A 72 -6.07 14.02 -15.79
CA THR A 72 -5.10 14.93 -16.45
C THR A 72 -4.82 14.53 -17.91
N ARG A 73 -5.34 13.38 -18.36
CA ARG A 73 -5.12 12.82 -19.70
C ARG A 73 -6.41 12.83 -20.53
#